data_AF-A0MLC8-F1
#
_entry.id   AF-A0MLC8-F1
#
_cell.length_a   1.000
_cell.length_b   1.000
_cell.length_c   1.000
_cell.angle_alpha   90.00
_cell.angle_beta   90.00
_cell.angle_gamma   90.00
#
_symmetry.space_group_name_H-M   'P 1'
#
loop_
_entity.id
_entity.type
_entity.pdbx_description
1 polymer ?
#
loop_
_entity_poly.entity_id
_entity_poly.type
_entity_poly.pdbx_seq_one_letter_code
_entity_poly.pdbx_strand_id
1 'polypeptide(L)' 'SKNDPAREAGDFTAQVIVLNHPGQIQAGYSPVLDCHTAHIACKFAELIQKIDRRTGKEIEANPKHIKSGDSCIVK' A
#
# COMPACT_ATOMS: atom_id res chain seq x y z
N SER A 1 -15.25 8.80 -21.03
CA SER A 1 -15.90 8.94 -19.70
C SER A 1 -17.37 8.54 -19.62
N LYS A 2 -18.27 8.79 -20.59
CA LYS A 2 -19.69 8.37 -20.42
C LYS A 2 -19.93 6.86 -20.49
N ASN A 3 -19.03 6.12 -21.14
CA ASN A 3 -19.18 4.67 -21.34
C ASN A 3 -18.56 3.81 -20.23
N ASP A 4 -17.85 4.43 -19.29
CA ASP A 4 -17.26 3.72 -18.15
C ASP A 4 -17.26 4.64 -16.91
N PRO A 5 -18.37 4.67 -16.15
CA PRO A 5 -18.46 5.48 -14.94
C PRO A 5 -17.57 4.92 -13.83
N ALA A 6 -17.06 5.81 -12.97
CA ALA A 6 -16.30 5.41 -11.79
C ALA A 6 -17.14 4.52 -10.87
N ARG A 7 -16.51 3.51 -10.27
CA ARG A 7 -17.13 2.56 -9.35
C ARG A 7 -16.39 2.55 -8.03
N GLU A 8 -17.08 2.14 -6.98
CA GLU A 8 -16.45 1.86 -5.70
C GLU A 8 -15.56 0.62 -5.80
N ALA A 9 -14.49 0.60 -5.01
CA ALA A 9 -13.61 -0.55 -4.83
C ALA A 9 -13.75 -1.04 -3.38
N GLY A 10 -14.03 -2.32 -3.18
CA GLY A 10 -14.06 -2.93 -1.85
C GLY A 10 -12.66 -3.14 -1.26
N ASP A 11 -11.72 -3.50 -2.13
CA ASP A 11 -10.30 -3.63 -1.85
C ASP A 11 -9.49 -3.17 -3.07
N PHE A 12 -8.24 -2.78 -2.85
CA PHE A 12 -7.33 -2.43 -3.92
C PHE A 12 -5.92 -2.86 -3.56
N THR A 13 -5.12 -3.18 -4.58
CA THR A 13 -3.70 -3.46 -4.41
C THR A 13 -2.90 -2.26 -4.89
N ALA A 14 -1.99 -1.77 -4.05
CA ALA A 14 -1.20 -0.58 -4.35
C ALA A 14 0.27 -0.75 -3.97
N GLN A 15 1.15 -0.07 -4.72
CA GLN A 15 2.52 0.13 -4.32
C GLN A 15 2.59 1.20 -3.23
N VAL A 16 3.06 0.80 -2.05
CA VAL A 16 3.32 1.68 -0.92
C VAL A 16 4.82 1.93 -0.83
N ILE A 17 5.21 3.19 -0.71
CA ILE A 17 6.58 3.60 -0.42
C ILE A 17 6.57 4.25 0.96
N VAL A 18 7.28 3.65 1.91
CA VAL A 18 7.29 4.14 3.29
C VAL A 18 8.26 5.30 3.41
N LEU A 19 7.74 6.47 3.77
CA LEU A 19 8.51 7.67 4.03
C LEU A 19 8.55 7.98 5.52
N ASN A 20 9.69 8.46 6.02
CA ASN A 20 9.89 9.09 7.34
C ASN A 20 8.96 8.60 8.48
N HIS A 21 8.75 7.29 8.58
CA HIS A 21 7.94 6.66 9.60
C HIS A 21 8.86 6.13 10.71
N PRO A 22 8.65 6.53 11.98
CA PRO A 22 9.54 6.13 13.08
C PRO A 22 9.38 4.66 13.49
N GLY A 23 8.34 3.97 13.01
CA GLY A 23 8.04 2.59 13.33
C GLY A 23 8.21 1.60 12.17
N GLN A 24 7.78 0.37 12.42
CA GLN A 24 7.60 -0.67 11.42
C GLN A 24 6.11 -0.83 11.12
N ILE A 25 5.78 -1.00 9.85
CA ILE A 25 4.41 -1.28 9.39
C ILE A 25 4.29 -2.79 9.18
N GLN A 26 3.22 -3.37 9.69
CA GLN A 26 2.92 -4.80 9.58
C GLN A 26 1.49 -4.99 9.07
N ALA A 27 1.16 -6.22 8.63
CA ALA A 27 -0.20 -6.57 8.27
C ALA A 27 -1.17 -6.24 9.44
N GLY A 28 -2.29 -5.61 9.12
CA GLY A 28 -3.26 -5.07 10.07
C GLY A 28 -3.06 -3.60 10.43
N TYR A 29 -1.97 -2.96 10.01
CA TYR A 29 -1.80 -1.52 10.17
C TYR A 29 -2.93 -0.75 9.49
N SER A 30 -3.54 0.20 10.19
CA SER A 30 -4.74 0.90 9.71
C SER A 30 -4.53 2.42 9.66
N PRO A 31 -3.78 2.93 8.67
CA PRO A 31 -3.59 4.37 8.48
C PRO A 31 -4.84 5.02 7.87
N VAL A 32 -4.87 6.35 7.93
CA VAL A 32 -5.82 7.12 7.14
C VAL A 32 -5.24 7.42 5.78
N LEU A 33 -6.01 7.15 4.72
CA LEU A 33 -5.66 7.41 3.34
C LEU A 33 -6.43 8.62 2.85
N ASP A 34 -5.68 9.55 2.27
CA ASP A 34 -6.20 10.66 1.49
C ASP A 34 -6.12 10.27 0.00
N CYS A 35 -7.28 10.17 -0.66
CA CYS A 35 -7.37 9.91 -2.09
C CYS A 35 -8.27 10.96 -2.74
N HIS A 36 -7.69 11.89 -3.50
CA HIS A 36 -8.38 13.06 -4.04
C HIS A 36 -9.04 13.91 -2.93
N THR A 37 -10.34 13.76 -2.72
CA THR A 37 -11.12 14.44 -1.66
C THR A 37 -11.63 13.47 -0.60
N ALA A 38 -11.38 12.17 -0.77
CA ALA A 38 -11.73 11.15 0.21
C ALA A 38 -10.67 11.08 1.32
N HIS A 39 -11.14 10.98 2.56
CA HIS A 39 -10.32 10.81 3.77
C HIS A 39 -10.89 9.65 4.57
N ILE A 40 -10.27 8.48 4.47
CA ILE A 40 -10.84 7.21 4.97
C ILE A 40 -9.74 6.38 5.64
N ALA A 41 -10.04 5.78 6.80
CA ALA A 41 -9.16 4.78 7.39
C ALA A 41 -9.17 3.50 6.55
N CYS A 42 -8.02 3.09 6.03
CA CYS A 42 -7.87 1.81 5.34
C CYS A 42 -6.98 0.90 6.17
N LYS A 43 -7.22 -0.41 6.06
CA LYS A 43 -6.41 -1.43 6.71
C LYS A 43 -5.53 -2.10 5.67
N PHE A 44 -4.24 -2.19 5.96
CA PHE A 44 -3.30 -3.00 5.18
C PHE A 44 -3.59 -4.45 5.54
N ALA A 45 -4.45 -5.10 4.77
CA ALA A 45 -4.85 -6.48 5.02
C ALA A 45 -3.64 -7.41 4.89
N GLU A 46 -2.88 -7.26 3.81
CA GLU A 46 -1.76 -8.15 3.48
C GLU A 46 -0.59 -7.37 2.85
N LEU A 47 0.63 -7.68 3.29
CA LEU A 47 1.85 -7.23 2.64
C LEU A 47 2.27 -8.30 1.64
N ILE A 48 1.98 -8.10 0.36
CA ILE A 48 2.12 -9.13 -0.68
C ILE A 48 3.59 -9.39 -1.00
N GLN A 49 4.32 -8.32 -1.36
CA GLN A 49 5.71 -8.44 -1.77
C GLN A 49 6.46 -7.13 -1.56
N LYS A 50 7.70 -7.23 -1.09
CA LYS A 50 8.65 -6.13 -1.07
C LYS A 50 9.29 -6.00 -2.44
N ILE A 51 9.31 -4.79 -2.98
CA ILE A 51 9.84 -4.51 -4.32
C ILE A 51 10.91 -3.44 -4.27
N ASP A 52 11.83 -3.49 -5.23
CA ASP A 52 12.78 -2.41 -5.46
C ASP A 52 12.05 -1.21 -6.08
N ARG A 53 12.14 -0.04 -5.44
CA ARG A 53 11.43 1.17 -5.85
C ARG A 53 11.80 1.70 -7.25
N ARG A 54 12.97 1.33 -7.77
CA ARG A 54 13.48 1.84 -9.08
C ARG A 54 13.16 0.88 -10.21
N THR A 55 13.27 -0.42 -9.93
CA THR A 55 13.18 -1.47 -10.96
C THR A 55 11.85 -2.23 -10.92
N GLY A 56 11.09 -2.11 -9.84
CA GLY A 56 9.85 -2.87 -9.63
C GLY A 56 10.07 -4.37 -9.41
N LYS A 57 11.33 -4.82 -9.30
CA LYS A 57 11.66 -6.23 -9.08
C LYS A 57 11.33 -6.65 -7.66
N GLU A 58 10.78 -7.84 -7.53
CA GLU A 58 10.53 -8.46 -6.24
C GLU A 58 11.86 -8.75 -5.52
N ILE A 59 11.93 -8.34 -4.25
CA ILE A 59 13.04 -8.59 -3.35
C ILE A 59 12.67 -9.72 -2.39
N GLU A 60 11.45 -9.68 -1.84
CA GLU A 60 10.97 -10.62 -0.82
C GLU A 60 9.45 -10.81 -0.94
N ALA A 61 9.00 -12.06 -0.97
CA ALA A 61 7.59 -12.42 -0.94
C ALA A 61 7.06 -12.44 0.51
N ASN A 62 5.87 -11.89 0.74
CA ASN A 62 5.19 -11.86 2.03
C ASN A 62 6.06 -11.35 3.21
N PRO A 63 6.59 -10.10 3.15
CA PRO A 63 7.42 -9.58 4.21
C PRO A 63 6.62 -9.44 5.52
N LYS A 64 7.24 -9.78 6.66
CA LYS A 64 6.58 -9.67 7.98
C LYS A 64 6.33 -8.22 8.40
N HIS A 65 7.21 -7.31 7.99
CA HIS A 65 7.12 -5.88 8.26
C HIS A 65 7.88 -5.08 7.20
N ILE A 66 7.51 -3.81 7.03
CA ILE A 66 8.20 -2.83 6.18
C ILE A 66 8.59 -1.60 7.00
N LYS A 67 9.70 -0.96 6.64
CA LYS A 67 10.24 0.22 7.32
C LYS A 67 10.48 1.37 6.35
N SER A 68 10.81 2.53 6.89
CA SER A 68 11.19 3.72 6.11
C SER A 68 12.23 3.40 5.03
N GLY A 69 11.94 3.80 3.79
CA GLY A 69 12.76 3.57 2.60
C GLY A 69 12.38 2.32 1.79
N ASP A 70 11.56 1.42 2.35
CA ASP A 70 11.10 0.25 1.64
C ASP A 70 9.94 0.57 0.68
N SER A 71 9.84 -0.20 -0.40
CA SER A 71 8.67 -0.24 -1.28
C SER A 71 8.04 -1.62 -1.22
N CYS A 72 6.72 -1.67 -1.13
CA CYS A 72 5.97 -2.91 -0.97
C CYS A 72 4.64 -2.81 -1.70
N ILE A 73 4.22 -3.91 -2.31
CA ILE A 73 2.86 -4.08 -2.81
C ILE A 73 1.99 -4.53 -1.64
N VAL A 74 0.95 -3.76 -1.36
CA VAL A 74 0.03 -3.96 -0.22
C VAL A 74 -1.38 -4.10 -0.75
N LYS A 75 -2.16 -4.95 -0.07
CA LYS A 75 -3.61 -5.06 -0.22
C LYS A 75 -4.30 -4.57 1.05
#